data_AF-A0A182PR15-F1
#
_entry.id   AF-A0A182PR15-F1
#
_cell.length_a   1.000
_cell.length_b   1.000
_cell.length_c   1.000
_cell.angle_alpha   90.00
_cell.angle_beta   90.00
_cell.angle_gamma   90.00
#
_symmetry.space_group_name_H-M   'P 1'
#
loop_
_entity.id
_entity.type
_entity.pdbx_description
1 polymer ?
#
loop_
_entity_poly.entity_id
_entity_poly.type
_entity_poly.pdbx_seq_one_letter_code
_entity_poly.pdbx_strand_id
1 'polypeptide(L)'
;MRSPPFGDAKIPEELVSAVMQVLLGEKNYSADGDYSAPYLKPVVARIYPLFILLYAIPTALGLTLNVMIIVYVSKYKLYRDVTHAFLVNLAVCHCVQSLFVLPITLMVMIIQNWVFGQFLCFFLPLLQ
;
A
#
# COMPACT_ATOMS: atom_id res chain seq x y z
N MET A 1 31.96 -27.69 26.59
CA MET A 1 30.66 -28.35 26.37
C MET A 1 30.26 -28.07 24.93
N ARG A 2 30.07 -29.13 24.14
CA ARG A 2 29.83 -29.10 22.70
C ARG A 2 28.39 -28.65 22.48
N SER A 3 28.16 -27.59 21.71
CA SER A 3 26.81 -27.20 21.28
C SER A 3 26.16 -28.39 20.55
N PRO A 4 24.86 -28.67 20.78
CA PRO A 4 24.21 -29.74 20.04
C PRO A 4 24.18 -29.36 18.54
N PRO A 5 24.39 -30.33 17.64
CA PRO A 5 24.28 -30.06 16.21
C PRO A 5 22.84 -29.66 15.93
N PHE A 6 22.66 -28.53 15.24
CA PHE A 6 21.38 -28.14 14.65
C PHE A 6 21.13 -29.10 13.48
N GLY A 7 20.87 -30.36 13.82
CA GLY A 7 20.54 -31.40 12.87
C GLY A 7 19.24 -31.01 12.17
N ASP A 8 19.16 -31.37 10.90
CA ASP A 8 18.03 -31.18 9.99
C ASP A 8 16.75 -31.84 10.53
N ALA A 9 16.19 -31.27 11.60
CA ALA A 9 14.90 -31.62 12.13
C ALA A 9 13.90 -31.10 11.10
N LYS A 10 13.54 -31.98 10.16
CA LYS A 10 12.45 -31.76 9.22
C LYS A 10 11.19 -31.57 10.05
N ILE A 11 10.87 -30.31 10.33
CA ILE A 11 9.72 -29.92 11.14
C ILE A 11 8.50 -30.53 10.43
N PRO A 12 7.64 -31.28 11.12
CA PRO A 12 6.46 -31.85 10.50
C PRO A 12 5.65 -30.73 9.86
N GLU A 13 5.33 -30.84 8.58
CA GLU A 13 4.57 -29.82 7.84
C GLU A 13 3.23 -29.50 8.51
N GLU A 14 2.65 -30.49 9.21
CA GLU A 14 1.46 -30.38 10.07
C GLU A 14 1.65 -29.42 11.25
N LEU A 15 2.85 -29.39 11.85
CA LEU A 15 3.15 -28.47 12.95
C LEU A 15 3.35 -27.05 12.41
N VAL A 16 3.99 -26.91 11.25
CA VAL A 16 4.15 -25.62 10.58
C VAL A 16 2.79 -25.06 10.19
N SER A 17 1.93 -25.88 9.57
CA SER A 17 0.59 -25.47 9.18
C SER A 17 -0.27 -25.12 10.39
N ALA A 18 -0.24 -25.91 11.47
CA ALA A 18 -0.97 -25.62 12.70
C ALA A 18 -0.50 -24.32 13.38
N VAL A 19 0.81 -24.08 13.46
CA VAL A 19 1.37 -22.84 14.00
C VAL A 19 0.98 -21.65 13.12
N MET A 20 1.02 -21.82 11.80
CA MET A 20 0.65 -20.78 10.85
C MET A 20 -0.86 -20.46 10.88
N GLN A 21 -1.70 -21.49 11.05
CA GLN A 21 -3.15 -21.34 11.28
C GLN A 21 -3.44 -20.58 12.58
N VAL A 22 -2.70 -20.84 13.66
CA VAL A 22 -2.89 -20.13 14.94
C VAL A 22 -2.35 -18.69 14.87
N LEU A 23 -1.19 -18.48 14.24
CA LEU A 23 -0.58 -17.16 14.12
C LEU A 23 -1.35 -16.23 13.17
N LEU A 24 -1.91 -16.77 12.09
CA LEU A 24 -2.62 -15.99 11.07
C LEU A 24 -4.15 -16.07 11.17
N GLY A 25 -4.68 -16.99 11.99
CA GLY A 25 -6.12 -17.19 12.15
C GLY A 25 -6.83 -17.78 10.92
N GLU A 26 -6.08 -18.20 9.90
CA GLU A 26 -6.58 -18.68 8.61
C GLU A 26 -6.56 -20.21 8.58
N LYS A 27 -7.72 -20.86 8.37
CA LYS A 27 -7.91 -22.32 8.48
C LYS A 27 -7.40 -23.15 7.28
N ASN A 28 -6.97 -22.52 6.19
CA ASN A 28 -6.57 -23.20 4.95
C ASN A 28 -5.25 -22.64 4.38
N TYR A 29 -4.17 -22.79 5.14
CA TYR A 29 -2.84 -22.59 4.59
C TYR A 29 -2.48 -23.77 3.66
N SER A 30 -2.95 -23.73 2.41
CA SER A 30 -2.33 -24.54 1.37
C SER A 30 -0.98 -23.90 1.05
N ALA A 31 0.11 -24.67 1.21
CA ALA A 31 1.46 -24.25 0.79
C ALA A 31 1.59 -24.02 -0.73
N ASP A 32 0.49 -24.22 -1.47
CA ASP A 32 0.28 -23.96 -2.90
C ASP A 32 -0.83 -22.90 -3.10
N GLY A 33 -0.85 -21.85 -2.27
CA GLY A 33 -1.83 -20.78 -2.38
C GLY A 33 -1.64 -20.00 -3.68
N ASP A 34 -2.63 -20.04 -4.58
CA ASP A 34 -2.65 -19.19 -5.77
C ASP A 34 -2.89 -17.72 -5.35
N TYR A 35 -1.79 -17.02 -5.07
CA TYR A 35 -1.77 -15.61 -4.70
C TYR A 35 -2.18 -14.66 -5.84
N SER A 36 -2.54 -15.20 -7.01
CA SER A 36 -2.99 -14.39 -8.16
C SER A 36 -4.34 -13.72 -7.91
N ALA A 37 -5.16 -14.26 -7.00
CA ALA A 37 -6.47 -13.72 -6.67
C ALA A 37 -6.46 -12.81 -5.41
N PRO A 38 -7.17 -11.67 -5.41
CA PRO A 38 -7.25 -10.78 -4.25
C PRO A 38 -8.19 -11.37 -3.17
N TYR A 39 -7.62 -11.78 -2.03
CA TYR A 39 -8.37 -12.23 -0.86
C TYR A 39 -8.70 -11.05 0.07
N LEU A 40 -9.99 -10.79 0.27
CA LEU A 40 -10.50 -9.72 1.13
C LEU A 40 -10.31 -10.07 2.60
N LYS A 41 -9.76 -9.14 3.41
CA LYS A 41 -9.67 -9.36 4.87
C LYS A 41 -11.08 -9.44 5.47
N PRO A 42 -11.48 -10.53 6.15
CA PRO A 42 -12.85 -10.69 6.67
C PRO A 42 -13.23 -9.62 7.71
N VAL A 43 -12.26 -9.11 8.48
CA VAL A 43 -12.45 -7.98 9.42
C VAL A 43 -12.81 -6.68 8.68
N VAL A 44 -12.28 -6.50 7.48
CA VAL A 44 -12.44 -5.26 6.70
C VAL A 44 -13.73 -5.29 5.87
N ALA A 45 -14.31 -6.46 5.61
CA ALA A 45 -15.54 -6.64 4.82
C ALA A 45 -16.76 -5.86 5.36
N ARG A 46 -16.79 -5.49 6.65
CA ARG A 46 -17.86 -4.67 7.23
C ARG A 46 -17.58 -3.16 7.16
N ILE A 47 -16.31 -2.78 7.17
CA ILE A 47 -15.82 -1.39 7.31
C ILE A 47 -15.20 -0.84 6.02
N TYR A 48 -15.08 -1.66 4.97
CA TYR A 48 -14.49 -1.27 3.69
C TYR A 48 -15.13 -0.01 3.04
N PRO A 49 -16.46 0.26 3.10
CA PRO A 49 -16.99 1.48 2.48
C PRO A 49 -16.48 2.74 3.18
N LEU A 50 -16.21 2.67 4.49
CA LEU A 50 -15.62 3.77 5.24
C LEU A 50 -14.18 4.01 4.79
N PHE A 51 -13.38 2.95 4.63
CA PHE A 51 -12.02 3.06 4.08
C PHE A 51 -12.01 3.65 2.67
N ILE A 52 -12.92 3.20 1.80
CA ILE A 52 -13.04 3.76 0.45
C ILE A 52 -13.33 5.26 0.54
N LEU A 53 -14.31 5.68 1.35
CA LEU A 53 -14.65 7.09 1.50
C LEU A 53 -13.48 7.90 2.08
N LEU A 54 -12.82 7.36 3.11
CA LEU A 54 -11.70 7.99 3.82
C LEU A 54 -10.48 8.18 2.92
N TYR A 55 -10.27 7.32 1.93
CA TYR A 55 -9.19 7.48 0.95
C TYR A 55 -9.64 8.25 -0.30
N ALA A 56 -10.91 8.14 -0.71
CA ALA A 56 -11.45 8.84 -1.87
C ALA A 56 -11.56 10.35 -1.66
N ILE A 57 -12.03 10.80 -0.48
CA ILE A 57 -12.17 12.23 -0.18
C ILE A 57 -10.81 12.96 -0.22
N PRO A 58 -9.75 12.51 0.49
CA PRO A 58 -8.43 13.13 0.40
C PRO A 58 -7.83 13.03 -0.99
N THR A 59 -8.06 11.94 -1.73
CA THR A 59 -7.60 11.82 -3.12
C THR A 59 -8.22 12.91 -4.00
N ALA A 60 -9.54 13.09 -3.92
CA ALA A 60 -10.25 14.10 -4.70
C ALA A 60 -9.86 15.53 -4.30
N LEU A 61 -9.82 15.81 -2.99
CA LEU A 61 -9.42 17.12 -2.47
C LEU A 61 -7.96 17.43 -2.78
N GLY A 62 -7.07 16.47 -2.54
CA GLY A 62 -5.63 16.58 -2.82
C GLY A 62 -5.38 16.86 -4.29
N LEU A 63 -6.00 16.11 -5.20
CA LEU A 63 -5.85 16.35 -6.64
C LEU A 63 -6.39 17.73 -7.03
N THR A 64 -7.59 18.09 -6.56
CA THR A 64 -8.22 19.38 -6.89
C THR A 64 -7.38 20.57 -6.42
N LEU A 65 -6.94 20.54 -5.16
CA LEU A 65 -6.17 21.64 -4.56
C LEU A 65 -4.79 21.80 -5.22
N ASN A 66 -4.06 20.70 -5.43
CA ASN A 66 -2.74 20.77 -6.05
C ASN A 66 -2.80 21.17 -7.52
N VAL A 67 -3.80 20.70 -8.28
CA VAL A 67 -4.04 21.17 -9.66
C VAL A 67 -4.40 22.65 -9.67
N MET A 68 -5.24 23.11 -8.74
CA MET A 68 -5.57 24.54 -8.63
C MET A 68 -4.35 25.41 -8.37
N ILE A 69 -3.40 24.97 -7.53
CA ILE A 69 -2.13 25.69 -7.29
C ILE A 69 -1.33 25.80 -8.59
N ILE A 70 -1.18 24.70 -9.33
CA ILE A 70 -0.44 24.69 -10.60
C ILE A 70 -1.08 25.65 -11.61
N VAL A 71 -2.41 25.60 -11.75
CA VAL A 71 -3.17 26.48 -12.64
C VAL A 71 -3.05 27.94 -12.22
N TYR A 72 -3.14 28.22 -10.92
CA TYR A 72 -3.01 29.57 -10.37
C TYR A 72 -1.63 30.16 -10.68
N VAL A 73 -0.55 29.46 -10.33
CA VAL A 73 0.83 29.92 -10.59
C VAL A 73 1.08 30.12 -12.09
N SER A 74 0.55 29.24 -12.93
CA SER A 74 0.66 29.33 -14.39
C SER A 74 -0.10 30.54 -14.95
N LYS A 75 -1.34 30.76 -14.49
CA LYS A 75 -2.21 31.86 -14.95
C LYS A 75 -1.64 33.24 -14.61
N TYR A 76 -1.11 33.40 -13.40
CA TYR A 76 -0.53 34.67 -12.96
C TYR A 76 0.95 34.81 -13.35
N LYS A 77 1.53 33.84 -14.08
CA LYS A 77 2.94 33.81 -14.50
C LYS A 77 3.93 34.04 -13.32
N LEU A 78 3.56 33.53 -12.15
CA LEU A 78 4.30 33.71 -10.89
C LEU A 78 5.54 32.82 -10.78
N TYR A 79 5.82 31.99 -11.79
CA TYR A 79 6.95 31.06 -11.85
C TYR A 79 8.35 31.72 -11.85
N ARG A 80 8.44 33.05 -11.94
CA ARG A 80 9.72 33.79 -11.88
C ARG A 80 10.30 33.86 -10.48
N ASP A 81 9.49 33.71 -9.43
CA ASP A 81 9.99 33.65 -8.05
C ASP A 81 10.30 32.21 -7.64
N VAL A 82 11.41 32.05 -6.93
CA VAL A 82 11.88 30.74 -6.42
C VAL A 82 10.80 30.07 -5.55
N THR A 83 10.08 30.84 -4.75
CA THR A 83 9.01 30.34 -3.88
C THR A 83 7.87 29.70 -4.66
N HIS A 84 7.43 30.32 -5.75
CA HIS A 84 6.35 29.80 -6.57
C HIS A 84 6.78 28.56 -7.37
N ALA A 85 8.05 28.48 -7.77
CA ALA A 85 8.62 27.27 -8.36
C ALA A 85 8.63 26.09 -7.36
N PHE A 86 8.96 26.35 -6.09
CA PHE A 86 8.87 25.33 -5.03
C PHE A 86 7.43 24.86 -4.80
N LEU A 87 6.45 25.78 -4.81
CA LEU A 87 5.03 25.43 -4.67
C LEU A 87 4.53 24.53 -5.81
N VAL A 88 4.94 24.80 -7.05
CA VAL A 88 4.59 23.96 -8.20
C VAL A 88 5.22 22.58 -8.06
N ASN A 89 6.49 22.50 -7.68
CA ASN A 89 7.17 21.21 -7.45
C ASN A 89 6.45 20.39 -6.36
N LEU A 90 6.11 21.01 -5.23
CA LEU A 90 5.36 20.37 -4.16
C LEU A 90 3.98 19.89 -4.63
N ALA A 91 3.28 20.72 -5.41
CA ALA A 91 1.98 20.36 -5.95
C ALA A 91 2.04 19.15 -6.90
N VAL A 92 3.07 19.08 -7.75
CA VAL A 92 3.31 17.92 -8.62
C VAL A 92 3.55 16.65 -7.80
N CYS A 93 4.39 16.72 -6.76
CA CYS A 93 4.62 15.58 -5.86
C CYS A 93 3.31 15.10 -5.21
N HIS A 94 2.49 16.02 -4.71
CA HIS A 94 1.21 15.66 -4.11
C HIS A 94 0.19 15.11 -5.10
N CYS A 95 0.20 15.56 -6.37
CA CYS A 95 -0.61 14.95 -7.42
C CYS A 95 -0.19 13.49 -7.65
N VAL A 96 1.12 13.20 -7.71
CA VAL A 96 1.64 11.83 -7.85
C VAL A 96 1.24 10.96 -6.65
N GLN A 97 1.43 11.45 -5.43
CA GLN A 97 1.02 10.73 -4.22
C GLN A 97 -0.49 10.46 -4.20
N SER A 98 -1.30 11.46 -4.56
CA SER A 98 -2.76 11.30 -4.57
C SER A 98 -3.23 10.29 -5.62
N LEU A 99 -2.56 10.20 -6.76
CA LEU A 99 -2.92 9.30 -7.87
C LEU A 99 -2.40 7.86 -7.72
N PHE A 100 -1.23 7.66 -7.11
CA PHE A 100 -0.60 6.35 -7.02
C PHE A 100 -0.58 5.79 -5.60
N VAL A 101 -0.14 6.60 -4.63
CA VAL A 101 0.08 6.12 -3.26
C VAL A 101 -1.26 5.84 -2.58
N LEU A 102 -2.21 6.77 -2.62
CA LEU A 102 -3.50 6.60 -1.95
C LEU A 102 -4.33 5.40 -2.45
N PRO A 103 -4.55 5.20 -3.75
CA PRO A 103 -5.33 4.06 -4.23
C PRO A 103 -4.62 2.72 -3.99
N ILE A 104 -3.29 2.67 -4.10
CA ILE A 104 -2.58 1.40 -3.86
C ILE A 104 -2.54 1.10 -2.36
N THR A 105 -2.36 2.12 -1.50
CA THR A 105 -2.47 1.94 -0.04
C THR A 105 -3.84 1.42 0.36
N LEU A 106 -4.92 1.95 -0.23
CA LEU A 106 -6.28 1.45 -0.01
C LEU A 106 -6.39 -0.04 -0.37
N MET A 107 -5.82 -0.46 -1.51
CA MET A 107 -5.82 -1.86 -1.92
C MET A 107 -5.03 -2.74 -0.96
N VAL A 108 -3.86 -2.29 -0.49
CA VAL A 108 -3.03 -3.01 0.50
C VAL A 108 -3.73 -3.14 1.85
N MET A 109 -4.55 -2.15 2.22
CA MET A 109 -5.36 -2.23 3.45
C MET A 109 -6.50 -3.25 3.33
N ILE A 110 -7.11 -3.36 2.15
CA ILE A 110 -8.29 -4.22 1.89
C ILE A 110 -7.91 -5.66 1.56
N ILE A 111 -6.79 -5.88 0.86
CA ILE A 111 -6.36 -7.19 0.37
C ILE A 111 -5.29 -7.75 1.32
N GLN A 112 -5.37 -9.05 1.66
CA GLN A 112 -4.31 -9.71 2.46
C GLN A 112 -3.02 -9.92 1.68
N ASN A 113 -3.13 -10.16 0.37
CA ASN A 113 -2.02 -10.49 -0.51
C ASN A 113 -1.55 -9.31 -1.38
N TRP A 114 -0.27 -9.32 -1.78
CA TRP A 114 0.32 -8.35 -2.70
C TRP A 114 0.20 -8.81 -4.16
N VAL A 115 -0.57 -8.08 -4.98
CA VAL A 115 -0.85 -8.44 -6.38
C VAL A 115 -0.20 -7.52 -7.43
N PHE A 116 0.44 -6.42 -7.00
CA PHE A 116 0.96 -5.38 -7.90
C PHE A 116 2.38 -5.65 -8.43
N GLY A 117 2.96 -6.81 -8.13
CA GLY A 117 4.31 -7.21 -8.56
C GLY A 117 5.45 -6.58 -7.75
N GLN A 118 6.68 -7.05 -8.00
CA GLN A 118 7.86 -6.68 -7.22
C GLN A 118 8.26 -5.20 -7.34
N PHE A 119 8.11 -4.59 -8.52
CA PHE A 119 8.48 -3.18 -8.74
C PHE A 119 7.70 -2.24 -7.81
N LEU A 120 6.36 -2.34 -7.82
CA LEU A 120 5.52 -1.51 -6.97
C LEU A 120 5.75 -1.79 -5.48
N CYS A 121 6.13 -3.01 -5.11
CA CYS A 121 6.42 -3.39 -3.72
C CYS A 121 7.54 -2.55 -3.11
N PHE A 122 8.58 -2.23 -3.88
CA PHE A 122 9.68 -1.39 -3.44
C PHE A 122 9.45 0.08 -3.74
N PHE A 123 8.81 0.38 -4.87
CA PHE A 123 8.62 1.75 -5.35
C PHE A 123 7.61 2.55 -4.52
N LEU A 124 6.58 1.90 -3.99
CA LEU A 124 5.55 2.60 -3.21
C LEU A 124 6.06 3.19 -1.88
N PRO A 125 6.82 2.44 -1.06
CA PRO A 125 7.49 3.01 0.11
C PRO A 125 8.48 4.12 -0.23
N LEU A 126 9.05 4.13 -1.45
CA LEU A 126 9.95 5.18 -1.91
C LEU A 126 9.22 6.47 -2.34
N LEU A 127 7.93 6.36 -2.71
CA LEU A 127 7.09 7.47 -3.15
C LEU A 127 6.31 8.15 -2.01
N GLN A 128 6.15 7.46 -0.88
CA GLN A 128 5.50 7.98 0.33
C GLN A 128 6.39 8.98 1.05
#